data_AF-A0AAD2JJS7-F1
#
_entry.id   AF-A0AAD2JJS7-F1
#
_cell.length_a   1.000
_cell.length_b   1.000
_cell.length_c   1.000
_cell.angle_alpha   90.00
_cell.angle_beta   90.00
_cell.angle_gamma   90.00
#
_symmetry.space_group_name_H-M   'P 1'
#
loop_
_entity.id
_entity.type
_entity.pdbx_description
1 polymer ?
#
loop_
_entity_poly.entity_id
_entity_poly.type
_entity_poly.pdbx_seq_one_letter_code
_entity_poly.pdbx_strand_id
1 'polypeptide(L)'
;MMNNSWLQRLLTGTHLPAISPPYAEDNNVGGTRQQLDSFLASSMAQLDVRQRESILEDLHGIRNSENPESNPASVELWLQLLDMHLQNIKRGTVYETAEAIDRVYVTSRKFRMMFLRSNRYDPQAAAGQMIKFLELKRSLFGQEKLTRKITLTDLNEDDKKYLESGAVQISTKRDRSGRAIFLVFPSLRSEETTAEVETVLRARYYVLMNMMESEEHQRNGIILIYFGALASHRNQHASNSGLLWDLPVFFAGLHCCFNEMSTFLFVSVAVLRLPFALRPRMRVHYGSCTDCLYKLASFGIPKEAILNDSNEPNLMDHLQWYRHRQELELTSVSDSDTDMQSLASTGTIIPRPLDVLFGPGSRKNDGNILMKNLVLAMLDEHNESKKGRKMQLTETIIDEITKKGGRFLKQNDDTKHWDEVTHLEACRKIAHTFRNIRRPSRARKKA
;
A
#
# COMPACT_ATOMS: atom_id res chain seq x y z
N MET A 1 -8.11 30.19 27.13
CA MET A 1 -7.69 28.78 27.08
C MET A 1 -8.38 28.15 25.90
N MET A 2 -7.59 27.60 24.98
CA MET A 2 -7.85 27.59 23.54
C MET A 2 -8.95 26.63 23.09
N ASN A 3 -9.85 27.17 22.28
CA ASN A 3 -11.05 26.57 21.70
C ASN A 3 -10.65 25.73 20.46
N ASN A 4 -10.78 24.40 20.52
CA ASN A 4 -10.54 23.48 19.39
C ASN A 4 -11.70 23.52 18.37
N SER A 5 -11.85 24.66 17.68
CA SER A 5 -12.94 24.97 16.75
C SER A 5 -12.85 24.25 15.37
N TRP A 6 -11.71 23.66 15.01
CA TRP A 6 -11.49 23.21 13.62
C TRP A 6 -11.85 21.73 13.37
N LEU A 7 -11.61 20.83 14.33
CA LEU A 7 -12.05 19.42 14.28
C LEU A 7 -13.58 19.29 14.20
N GLN A 8 -14.30 20.19 14.88
CA GLN A 8 -15.74 20.31 14.79
C GLN A 8 -16.22 20.78 13.41
N ARG A 9 -15.44 21.60 12.68
CA ARG A 9 -15.77 22.05 11.32
C ARG A 9 -15.59 20.95 10.27
N LEU A 10 -14.64 20.04 10.46
CA LEU A 10 -14.50 18.86 9.61
C LEU A 10 -15.69 17.88 9.77
N LEU A 11 -16.32 17.88 10.95
CA LEU A 11 -17.46 17.02 11.30
C LEU A 11 -18.84 17.65 10.96
N THR A 12 -18.91 18.96 10.66
CA THR A 12 -20.18 19.70 10.52
C THR A 12 -20.42 20.30 9.12
N GLY A 13 -19.62 19.92 8.11
CA GLY A 13 -19.80 20.39 6.73
C GLY A 13 -21.08 19.89 6.07
N THR A 14 -22.11 20.75 6.12
CA THR A 14 -23.44 20.79 5.46
C THR A 14 -24.62 20.28 6.29
N HIS A 15 -25.36 21.25 6.87
CA HIS A 15 -26.64 21.11 7.55
C HIS A 15 -27.69 20.41 6.66
N LEU A 16 -28.08 19.20 7.05
CA LEU A 16 -29.42 18.64 6.86
C LEU A 16 -29.90 18.19 8.25
N PRO A 17 -31.21 18.25 8.55
CA PRO A 17 -31.72 18.19 9.92
C PRO A 17 -31.35 16.87 10.60
N ALA A 18 -31.07 16.95 11.91
CA ALA A 18 -30.74 15.81 12.74
C ALA A 18 -31.87 14.79 12.71
N ILE A 19 -31.62 13.64 12.06
CA ILE A 19 -32.46 12.46 12.20
C ILE A 19 -31.88 11.69 13.40
N SER A 20 -32.62 11.70 14.51
CA SER A 20 -32.34 10.85 15.68
C SER A 20 -32.23 9.38 15.24
N PRO A 21 -31.34 8.58 15.86
CA PRO A 21 -31.25 7.16 15.53
C PRO A 21 -32.62 6.50 15.79
N PRO A 22 -33.20 5.76 14.84
CA PRO A 22 -34.41 5.00 15.11
C PRO A 22 -34.04 3.91 16.12
N TYR A 23 -34.75 3.89 17.24
CA TYR A 23 -34.90 2.66 18.00
C TYR A 23 -35.48 1.63 17.03
N ALA A 24 -34.64 0.71 16.56
CA ALA A 24 -34.99 -0.23 15.51
C ALA A 24 -35.77 -1.40 16.11
N GLU A 25 -37.09 -1.38 15.89
CA GLU A 25 -37.85 -2.62 15.76
C GLU A 25 -37.42 -3.33 14.45
N ASP A 26 -37.30 -4.65 14.53
CA ASP A 26 -36.48 -5.55 13.71
C ASP A 26 -36.83 -5.72 12.20
N ASN A 27 -37.64 -4.85 11.57
CA ASN A 27 -38.29 -5.23 10.30
C ASN A 27 -37.95 -4.42 9.02
N ASN A 28 -36.97 -3.49 9.01
CA ASN A 28 -36.69 -2.66 7.81
C ASN A 28 -35.24 -2.70 7.27
N VAL A 29 -34.61 -3.88 7.34
CA VAL A 29 -33.24 -4.11 6.85
C VAL A 29 -33.16 -4.11 5.32
N GLY A 30 -34.18 -4.68 4.65
CA GLY A 30 -34.26 -4.72 3.19
C GLY A 30 -34.28 -3.32 2.56
N GLY A 31 -35.03 -2.40 3.16
CA GLY A 31 -35.13 -1.01 2.72
C GLY A 31 -33.80 -0.25 2.84
N THR A 32 -33.10 -0.39 3.97
CA THR A 32 -31.85 0.35 4.20
C THR A 32 -30.71 -0.12 3.29
N ARG A 33 -30.63 -1.43 3.02
CA ARG A 33 -29.66 -1.98 2.06
C ARG A 33 -29.93 -1.49 0.64
N GLN A 34 -31.19 -1.53 0.20
CA GLN A 34 -31.58 -1.00 -1.12
C GLN A 34 -31.29 0.49 -1.25
N GLN A 35 -31.46 1.28 -0.18
CA GLN A 35 -31.12 2.70 -0.17
C GLN A 35 -29.61 2.94 -0.31
N LEU A 36 -28.76 2.18 0.38
CA LEU A 36 -27.31 2.28 0.23
C LEU A 36 -26.87 1.89 -1.18
N ASP A 37 -27.35 0.75 -1.69
CA ASP A 37 -27.03 0.28 -3.04
C ASP A 37 -27.50 1.30 -4.10
N SER A 38 -28.68 1.89 -3.92
CA SER A 38 -29.20 2.98 -4.75
C SER A 38 -28.34 4.24 -4.70
N PHE A 39 -27.85 4.63 -3.52
CA PHE A 39 -26.95 5.78 -3.36
C PHE A 39 -25.56 5.55 -3.97
N LEU A 40 -25.00 4.36 -3.80
CA LEU A 40 -23.74 4.00 -4.45
C LEU A 40 -23.92 3.94 -5.97
N ALA A 41 -25.05 3.39 -6.44
CA ALA A 41 -25.40 3.38 -7.85
C ALA A 41 -25.60 4.79 -8.42
N SER A 42 -26.19 5.72 -7.66
CA SER A 42 -26.34 7.11 -8.10
C SER A 42 -25.01 7.85 -8.19
N SER A 43 -24.08 7.56 -7.26
CA SER A 43 -22.70 8.07 -7.34
C SER A 43 -21.98 7.54 -8.58
N MET A 44 -22.18 6.26 -8.93
CA MET A 44 -21.68 5.69 -10.18
C MET A 44 -22.34 6.32 -11.41
N ALA A 45 -23.65 6.59 -11.38
CA ALA A 45 -24.40 7.15 -12.50
C ALA A 45 -23.96 8.57 -12.88
N GLN A 46 -23.35 9.31 -11.96
CA GLN A 46 -22.77 10.64 -12.21
C GLN A 46 -21.42 10.60 -12.93
N LEU A 47 -20.82 9.41 -13.08
CA LEU A 47 -19.56 9.21 -13.79
C LEU A 47 -19.80 8.85 -15.25
N ASP A 48 -18.87 9.29 -16.11
CA ASP A 48 -18.87 8.85 -17.50
C ASP A 48 -18.59 7.33 -17.62
N VAL A 49 -18.86 6.75 -18.79
CA VAL A 49 -18.72 5.31 -19.02
C VAL A 49 -17.29 4.83 -18.75
N ARG A 50 -16.27 5.58 -19.20
CA ARG A 50 -14.86 5.19 -19.07
C ARG A 50 -14.40 5.25 -17.61
N GLN A 51 -14.83 6.27 -16.87
CA GLN A 51 -14.56 6.41 -15.45
C GLN A 51 -15.19 5.26 -14.65
N ARG A 52 -16.43 4.87 -14.97
CA ARG A 52 -17.08 3.73 -14.33
C ARG A 52 -16.35 2.42 -14.60
N GLU A 53 -15.99 2.17 -15.86
CA GLU A 53 -15.24 0.97 -16.27
C GLU A 53 -13.91 0.89 -15.53
N SER A 54 -13.12 1.98 -15.55
CA SER A 54 -11.83 2.04 -14.86
C SER A 54 -11.95 1.79 -13.35
N ILE A 55 -13.00 2.31 -12.69
CA ILE A 55 -13.22 2.07 -11.26
C ILE A 55 -13.61 0.60 -10.99
N LEU A 56 -14.42 0.00 -11.85
CA LEU A 56 -14.81 -1.42 -11.71
C LEU A 56 -13.61 -2.33 -11.95
N GLU A 57 -12.80 -2.04 -12.96
CA GLU A 57 -11.53 -2.74 -13.22
C GLU A 57 -10.60 -2.64 -12.01
N ASP A 58 -10.40 -1.43 -11.47
CA ASP A 58 -9.64 -1.22 -10.25
C ASP A 58 -10.22 -2.07 -9.10
N LEU A 59 -11.53 -2.02 -8.83
CA LEU A 59 -12.14 -2.78 -7.74
C LEU A 59 -11.98 -4.29 -7.87
N HIS A 60 -12.11 -4.82 -9.08
CA HIS A 60 -11.96 -6.24 -9.33
C HIS A 60 -10.50 -6.64 -9.59
N GLY A 61 -9.54 -5.74 -9.45
CA GLY A 61 -8.13 -6.06 -9.66
C GLY A 61 -7.85 -6.53 -11.08
N ILE A 62 -8.46 -5.88 -12.06
CA ILE A 62 -8.11 -6.01 -13.47
C ILE A 62 -6.96 -5.02 -13.73
N ARG A 63 -5.80 -5.56 -14.11
CA ARG A 63 -4.58 -4.76 -14.24
C ARG A 63 -4.62 -3.95 -15.54
N ASN A 64 -4.58 -2.63 -15.43
CA ASN A 64 -4.28 -1.79 -16.58
C ASN A 64 -2.76 -1.85 -16.87
N SER A 65 -2.39 -2.20 -18.09
CA SER A 65 -1.00 -2.36 -18.53
C SER A 65 -0.31 -1.04 -18.89
N GLU A 66 -1.06 0.06 -19.00
CA GLU A 66 -0.48 1.35 -19.37
C GLU A 66 0.32 1.94 -18.20
N ASN A 67 1.59 2.25 -18.46
CA ASN A 67 2.43 3.02 -17.54
C ASN A 67 2.53 4.47 -18.06
N PRO A 68 1.80 5.43 -17.47
CA PRO A 68 1.83 6.82 -17.92
C PRO A 68 3.21 7.48 -17.75
N GLU A 69 4.05 6.96 -16.86
CA GLU A 69 5.42 7.45 -16.65
C GLU A 69 6.42 6.96 -17.72
N SER A 70 5.99 6.11 -18.66
CA SER A 70 6.86 5.62 -19.74
C SER A 70 7.33 6.73 -20.69
N ASN A 71 6.60 7.84 -20.77
CA ASN A 71 6.99 9.03 -21.51
C ASN A 71 7.58 10.10 -20.56
N PRO A 72 8.90 10.35 -20.58
CA PRO A 72 9.52 11.35 -19.72
C PRO A 72 8.98 12.77 -19.92
N ALA A 73 8.56 13.12 -21.14
CA ALA A 73 8.02 14.44 -21.45
C ALA A 73 6.67 14.67 -20.74
N SER A 74 5.82 13.64 -20.64
CA SER A 74 4.56 13.71 -19.90
C SER A 74 4.82 13.94 -18.41
N VAL A 75 5.80 13.24 -17.83
CA VAL A 75 6.16 13.42 -16.42
C VAL A 75 6.64 14.83 -16.13
N GLU A 76 7.48 15.38 -17.01
CA GLU A 76 7.97 16.74 -16.84
C GLU A 76 6.85 17.78 -16.97
N LEU A 77 5.95 17.60 -17.93
CA LEU A 77 4.77 18.45 -18.09
C LEU A 77 3.89 18.44 -16.82
N TRP A 78 3.61 17.27 -16.24
CA TRP A 78 2.79 17.19 -15.02
C TRP A 78 3.46 17.88 -13.82
N LEU A 79 4.78 17.78 -13.69
CA LEU A 79 5.52 18.47 -12.63
C LEU A 79 5.49 19.99 -12.82
N GLN A 80 5.63 20.47 -14.06
CA GLN A 80 5.51 21.90 -14.37
C GLN A 80 4.10 22.43 -14.09
N LEU A 81 3.06 21.69 -14.49
CA LEU A 81 1.67 22.06 -14.22
C LEU A 81 1.37 22.02 -12.71
N LEU A 82 1.89 21.04 -11.98
CA LEU A 82 1.78 20.97 -10.51
C LEU A 82 2.38 22.21 -9.86
N ASP A 83 3.60 22.60 -10.29
CA ASP A 83 4.26 23.80 -9.78
C ASP A 83 3.41 25.05 -10.06
N MET A 84 2.88 25.20 -11.28
CA MET A 84 1.97 26.29 -11.64
C MET A 84 0.74 26.33 -10.72
N HIS A 85 0.08 25.20 -10.50
CA HIS A 85 -1.09 25.15 -9.61
C HIS A 85 -0.71 25.51 -8.17
N LEU A 86 0.39 24.98 -7.64
CA LEU A 86 0.87 25.31 -6.30
C LEU A 86 1.17 26.80 -6.14
N GLN A 87 1.82 27.45 -7.11
CA GLN A 87 2.07 28.91 -7.04
C GLN A 87 0.79 29.72 -6.90
N ASN A 88 -0.31 29.26 -7.52
CA ASN A 88 -1.60 29.95 -7.47
C ASN A 88 -2.33 29.78 -6.13
N ILE A 89 -2.10 28.68 -5.40
CA ILE A 89 -2.88 28.34 -4.20
C ILE A 89 -2.07 28.31 -2.90
N LYS A 90 -0.73 28.41 -2.94
CA LYS A 90 0.11 28.20 -1.75
C LYS A 90 0.11 29.34 -0.73
N ARG A 91 -0.15 30.60 -1.14
CA ARG A 91 -0.05 31.78 -0.27
C ARG A 91 -1.01 31.65 0.92
N GLY A 92 -0.50 31.89 2.12
CA GLY A 92 -1.26 31.79 3.37
C GLY A 92 -1.58 30.35 3.81
N THR A 93 -0.99 29.34 3.17
CA THR A 93 -1.21 27.92 3.50
C THR A 93 0.01 27.30 4.19
N VAL A 94 -0.17 26.11 4.77
CA VAL A 94 0.93 25.34 5.37
C VAL A 94 2.01 24.95 4.35
N TYR A 95 1.68 24.91 3.06
CA TYR A 95 2.68 24.69 2.03
C TYR A 95 3.71 25.83 1.98
N GLU A 96 3.28 27.09 2.06
CA GLU A 96 4.20 28.24 2.12
C GLU A 96 5.09 28.17 3.36
N THR A 97 4.54 27.75 4.50
CA THR A 97 5.34 27.50 5.72
C THR A 97 6.36 26.38 5.53
N ALA A 98 5.96 25.24 4.96
CA ALA A 98 6.86 24.12 4.69
C ALA A 98 7.94 24.48 3.66
N GLU A 99 7.59 25.24 2.62
CA GLU A 99 8.54 25.76 1.63
C GLU A 99 9.56 26.73 2.24
N ALA A 100 9.15 27.54 3.21
CA ALA A 100 10.04 28.43 3.95
C ALA A 100 10.98 27.66 4.91
N ILE A 101 10.52 26.55 5.49
CA ILE A 101 11.34 25.69 6.36
C ILE A 101 12.37 24.90 5.54
N ASP A 102 11.92 24.20 4.50
CA ASP A 102 12.78 23.42 3.62
C ASP A 102 12.17 23.31 2.21
N ARG A 103 12.62 24.23 1.35
CA ARG A 103 12.23 24.28 -0.06
C ARG A 103 12.66 23.02 -0.81
N VAL A 104 13.81 22.44 -0.49
CA VAL A 104 14.35 21.27 -1.20
C VAL A 104 13.45 20.06 -0.96
N TYR A 105 12.95 19.88 0.27
CA TYR A 105 12.02 18.82 0.60
C TYR A 105 10.73 18.90 -0.23
N VAL A 106 10.02 20.04 -0.19
CA VAL A 106 8.70 20.18 -0.84
C VAL A 106 8.79 20.23 -2.37
N THR A 107 9.91 20.68 -2.94
CA THR A 107 10.14 20.72 -4.39
C THR A 107 10.80 19.44 -4.93
N SER A 108 11.18 18.50 -4.06
CA SER A 108 11.82 17.26 -4.51
C SER A 108 10.92 16.48 -5.47
N ARG A 109 11.52 15.93 -6.54
CA ARG A 109 10.78 15.15 -7.55
C ARG A 109 10.08 13.96 -6.91
N LYS A 110 10.74 13.24 -6.01
CA LYS A 110 10.20 12.07 -5.32
C LYS A 110 8.95 12.41 -4.51
N PHE A 111 8.97 13.52 -3.76
CA PHE A 111 7.82 13.96 -2.97
C PHE A 111 6.64 14.34 -3.86
N ARG A 112 6.87 15.18 -4.88
CA ARG A 112 5.83 15.62 -5.82
C ARG A 112 5.21 14.48 -6.63
N MET A 113 6.04 13.53 -7.10
CA MET A 113 5.56 12.37 -7.85
C MET A 113 4.62 11.48 -7.03
N MET A 114 4.78 11.42 -5.70
CA MET A 114 3.86 10.67 -4.83
C MET A 114 2.43 11.19 -4.94
N PHE A 115 2.24 12.51 -4.97
CA PHE A 115 0.93 13.15 -5.11
C PHE A 115 0.37 13.07 -6.53
N LEU A 116 1.22 13.18 -7.55
CA LEU A 116 0.80 12.97 -8.93
C LEU A 116 0.27 11.54 -9.10
N ARG A 117 1.03 10.53 -8.65
CA ARG A 117 0.61 9.12 -8.72
C ARG A 117 -0.69 8.87 -7.94
N SER A 118 -0.84 9.43 -6.74
CA SER A 118 -2.05 9.25 -5.92
C SER A 118 -3.30 9.87 -6.55
N ASN A 119 -3.15 10.92 -7.37
CA ASN A 119 -4.25 11.61 -8.06
C ASN A 119 -4.33 11.25 -9.55
N ARG A 120 -3.78 10.09 -9.97
CA ARG A 120 -3.80 9.64 -11.38
C ARG A 120 -3.27 10.69 -12.37
N TYR A 121 -2.22 11.38 -11.95
CA TYR A 121 -1.49 12.42 -12.69
C TYR A 121 -2.30 13.68 -13.01
N ASP A 122 -3.37 13.96 -12.25
CA ASP A 122 -4.02 15.27 -12.23
C ASP A 122 -3.18 16.27 -11.40
N PRO A 123 -2.53 17.26 -12.04
CA PRO A 123 -1.65 18.19 -11.31
C PRO A 123 -2.41 19.17 -10.41
N GLN A 124 -3.66 19.51 -10.74
CA GLN A 124 -4.49 20.41 -9.94
C GLN A 124 -4.96 19.71 -8.66
N ALA A 125 -5.45 18.48 -8.79
CA ALA A 125 -5.85 17.67 -7.64
C ALA A 125 -4.65 17.36 -6.73
N ALA A 126 -3.49 17.04 -7.33
CA ALA A 126 -2.25 16.81 -6.59
C ALA A 126 -1.80 18.05 -5.80
N ALA A 127 -1.84 19.25 -6.38
CA ALA A 127 -1.53 20.50 -5.68
C ALA A 127 -2.42 20.71 -4.44
N GLY A 128 -3.74 20.49 -4.61
CA GLY A 128 -4.69 20.58 -3.51
C GLY A 128 -4.44 19.54 -2.42
N GLN A 129 -4.12 18.30 -2.80
CA GLN A 129 -3.81 17.24 -1.84
C GLN A 129 -2.50 17.50 -1.08
N MET A 130 -1.47 18.08 -1.71
CA MET A 130 -0.22 18.44 -1.03
C MET A 130 -0.45 19.40 0.14
N ILE A 131 -1.28 20.42 -0.04
CA ILE A 131 -1.61 21.37 1.03
C ILE A 131 -2.36 20.67 2.17
N LYS A 132 -3.38 19.86 1.85
CA LYS A 132 -4.15 19.11 2.84
C LYS A 132 -3.28 18.11 3.61
N PHE A 133 -2.38 17.42 2.92
CA PHE A 133 -1.42 16.51 3.52
C PHE A 133 -0.51 17.23 4.53
N LEU A 134 0.04 18.39 4.17
CA LEU A 134 0.90 19.15 5.08
C LEU A 134 0.12 19.69 6.27
N GLU A 135 -1.12 20.14 6.07
CA GLU A 135 -2.02 20.54 7.15
C GLU A 135 -2.31 19.38 8.11
N LEU A 136 -2.68 18.22 7.56
CA LEU A 136 -2.87 16.99 8.34
C LEU A 136 -1.60 16.65 9.12
N LYS A 137 -0.44 16.65 8.46
CA LYS A 137 0.84 16.35 9.11
C LYS A 137 1.16 17.32 10.24
N ARG A 138 0.93 18.63 10.04
CA ARG A 138 1.09 19.66 11.08
C ARG A 138 0.19 19.38 12.27
N SER A 139 -1.08 19.05 12.02
CA SER A 139 -2.06 18.78 13.08
C SER A 139 -1.70 17.57 13.93
N LEU A 140 -1.12 16.53 13.33
CA LEU A 140 -0.77 15.28 14.01
C LEU A 140 0.58 15.35 14.74
N PHE A 141 1.54 16.09 14.20
CA PHE A 141 2.95 15.97 14.56
C PHE A 141 3.64 17.29 14.90
N GLY A 142 2.95 18.43 14.78
CA GLY A 142 3.55 19.74 14.98
C GLY A 142 4.19 20.32 13.72
N GLN A 143 4.54 21.60 13.80
CA GLN A 143 5.10 22.36 12.68
C GLN A 143 6.55 21.98 12.39
N GLU A 144 7.31 21.64 13.42
CA GLU A 144 8.71 21.25 13.37
C GLU A 144 8.95 19.94 12.61
N LYS A 145 7.91 19.13 12.39
CA LYS A 145 7.99 17.85 11.68
C LYS A 145 7.47 17.91 10.24
N LEU A 146 7.08 19.09 9.74
CA LEU A 146 6.47 19.26 8.42
C LEU A 146 7.34 18.75 7.26
N THR A 147 8.63 19.06 7.29
CA THR A 147 9.56 18.81 6.17
C THR A 147 10.52 17.65 6.41
N ARG A 148 10.21 16.76 7.35
CA ARG A 148 11.00 15.54 7.60
C ARG A 148 10.15 14.29 7.58
N LYS A 149 10.76 13.13 7.34
CA LYS A 149 10.05 11.85 7.46
C LYS A 149 9.68 11.61 8.93
N ILE A 150 8.45 11.15 9.18
CA ILE A 150 8.02 10.70 10.52
C ILE A 150 8.55 9.29 10.75
N THR A 151 9.17 9.07 11.90
CA THR A 151 9.77 7.81 12.35
C THR A 151 9.08 7.29 13.61
N LEU A 152 9.42 6.08 14.07
CA LEU A 152 8.95 5.53 15.34
C LEU A 152 9.34 6.39 16.55
N THR A 153 10.43 7.17 16.46
CA THR A 153 10.83 8.10 17.53
C THR A 153 9.91 9.32 17.65
N ASP A 154 9.17 9.64 16.58
CA ASP A 154 8.20 10.72 16.56
C ASP A 154 6.83 10.31 17.14
N LEU A 155 6.63 9.01 17.38
CA LEU A 155 5.42 8.42 17.94
C LEU A 155 5.54 8.30 19.46
N ASN A 156 4.44 8.56 20.16
CA ASN A 156 4.39 8.36 21.61
C ASN A 156 4.17 6.88 21.98
N GLU A 157 4.19 6.56 23.27
CA GLU A 157 4.05 5.18 23.73
C GLU A 157 2.68 4.56 23.42
N ASP A 158 1.61 5.36 23.41
CA ASP A 158 0.28 4.86 23.07
C ASP A 158 0.15 4.57 21.56
N ASP A 159 0.78 5.40 20.72
CA ASP A 159 0.89 5.18 19.27
C ASP A 159 1.63 3.86 18.99
N LYS A 160 2.74 3.61 19.71
CA LYS A 160 3.53 2.38 19.59
C LYS A 160 2.77 1.15 20.09
N LYS A 161 2.11 1.23 21.24
CA LYS A 161 1.21 0.16 21.73
C LYS A 161 0.09 -0.14 20.74
N TYR A 162 -0.49 0.88 20.11
CA TYR A 162 -1.48 0.68 19.06
C TYR A 162 -0.90 -0.03 17.85
N LEU A 163 0.31 0.32 17.41
CA LEU A 163 1.01 -0.42 16.35
C LEU A 163 1.27 -1.87 16.77
N GLU A 164 1.78 -2.11 17.98
CA GLU A 164 2.09 -3.46 18.49
C GLU A 164 0.85 -4.36 18.64
N SER A 165 -0.33 -3.78 18.87
CA SER A 165 -1.59 -4.53 18.94
C SER A 165 -1.95 -5.26 17.64
N GLY A 166 -1.41 -4.81 16.49
CA GLY A 166 -1.79 -5.34 15.18
C GLY A 166 -3.18 -4.90 14.71
N ALA A 167 -3.81 -3.89 15.33
CA ALA A 167 -5.07 -3.31 14.86
C ALA A 167 -4.98 -2.70 13.45
N VAL A 168 -3.77 -2.36 13.01
CA VAL A 168 -3.44 -2.00 11.62
C VAL A 168 -2.29 -2.87 11.14
N GLN A 169 -2.40 -3.44 9.94
CA GLN A 169 -1.40 -4.35 9.38
C GLN A 169 -1.20 -4.12 7.89
N ILE A 170 -0.03 -4.55 7.39
CA ILE A 170 0.24 -4.67 5.97
C ILE A 170 0.24 -6.16 5.64
N SER A 171 -0.60 -6.60 4.70
CA SER A 171 -0.60 -7.99 4.28
C SER A 171 0.70 -8.36 3.57
N THR A 172 1.24 -9.53 3.89
CA THR A 172 2.35 -10.14 3.13
C THR A 172 1.88 -10.70 1.78
N LYS A 173 0.57 -10.84 1.59
CA LYS A 173 -0.06 -11.24 0.33
C LYS A 173 -0.58 -10.01 -0.41
N ARG A 174 -0.93 -10.23 -1.68
CA ARG A 174 -1.42 -9.21 -2.61
C ARG A 174 -2.77 -9.63 -3.15
N ASP A 175 -3.53 -8.66 -3.66
CA ASP A 175 -4.71 -8.99 -4.44
C ASP A 175 -4.33 -9.60 -5.80
N ARG A 176 -5.33 -10.02 -6.58
CA ARG A 176 -5.10 -10.64 -7.89
C ARG A 176 -4.32 -9.77 -8.88
N SER A 177 -4.32 -8.45 -8.69
CA SER A 177 -3.60 -7.47 -9.51
C SER A 177 -2.17 -7.19 -9.03
N GLY A 178 -1.77 -7.78 -7.90
CA GLY A 178 -0.46 -7.55 -7.28
C GLY A 178 -0.42 -6.32 -6.37
N ARG A 179 -1.56 -5.71 -6.01
CA ARG A 179 -1.61 -4.55 -5.12
C ARG A 179 -1.42 -4.96 -3.67
N ALA A 180 -0.73 -4.12 -2.91
CA ALA A 180 -0.60 -4.29 -1.48
C ALA A 180 -1.95 -4.07 -0.78
N ILE A 181 -2.15 -4.76 0.34
CA ILE A 181 -3.39 -4.72 1.11
C ILE A 181 -3.09 -4.16 2.50
N PHE A 182 -3.74 -3.04 2.82
CA PHE A 182 -3.74 -2.43 4.14
C PHE A 182 -4.96 -2.93 4.92
N LEU A 183 -4.71 -3.54 6.07
CA LEU A 183 -5.72 -4.19 6.90
C LEU A 183 -5.98 -3.36 8.16
N VAL A 184 -7.24 -3.26 8.56
CA VAL A 184 -7.67 -2.66 9.82
C VAL A 184 -8.56 -3.66 10.55
N PHE A 185 -8.13 -4.08 11.74
CA PHE A 185 -8.85 -5.00 12.62
C PHE A 185 -9.31 -4.24 13.87
N PRO A 186 -10.55 -3.72 13.92
CA PRO A 186 -11.03 -2.98 15.08
C PRO A 186 -11.11 -3.83 16.36
N SER A 187 -11.23 -5.15 16.21
CA SER A 187 -11.26 -6.13 17.30
C SER A 187 -9.95 -6.26 18.06
N LEU A 188 -8.82 -5.90 17.44
CA LEU A 188 -7.50 -5.98 18.07
C LEU A 188 -7.13 -4.70 18.83
N ARG A 189 -8.05 -3.74 18.92
CA ARG A 189 -7.86 -2.58 19.79
C ARG A 189 -7.95 -3.06 21.23
N SER A 190 -6.92 -2.79 22.02
CA SER A 190 -6.89 -3.15 23.44
C SER A 190 -8.08 -2.52 24.18
N GLU A 191 -8.72 -3.30 25.07
CA GLU A 191 -9.80 -2.82 25.94
C GLU A 191 -9.31 -1.83 27.00
N GLU A 192 -8.04 -1.94 27.40
CA GLU A 192 -7.40 -1.05 28.39
C GLU A 192 -7.05 0.31 27.81
N THR A 193 -6.94 0.40 26.47
CA THR A 193 -6.58 1.63 25.77
C THR A 193 -7.80 2.08 24.96
N THR A 194 -8.58 3.01 25.52
CA THR A 194 -9.41 3.89 24.69
C THR A 194 -8.47 4.78 23.88
N ALA A 195 -7.84 4.20 22.84
CA ALA A 195 -6.86 4.91 22.03
C ALA A 195 -7.56 6.14 21.46
N GLU A 196 -7.05 7.31 21.85
CA GLU A 196 -7.57 8.58 21.37
C GLU A 196 -7.57 8.58 19.84
N VAL A 197 -8.51 9.32 19.25
CA VAL A 197 -8.63 9.40 17.79
C VAL A 197 -7.30 9.80 17.16
N GLU A 198 -6.55 10.69 17.82
CA GLU A 198 -5.23 11.12 17.37
C GLU A 198 -4.20 9.99 17.34
N THR A 199 -4.17 9.12 18.35
CA THR A 199 -3.28 7.95 18.41
C THR A 199 -3.50 7.04 17.21
N VAL A 200 -4.77 6.75 16.90
CA VAL A 200 -5.13 5.94 15.73
C VAL A 200 -4.69 6.61 14.44
N LEU A 201 -4.88 7.93 14.33
CA LEU A 201 -4.49 8.69 13.15
C LEU A 201 -2.97 8.73 12.97
N ARG A 202 -2.18 8.97 14.03
CA ARG A 202 -0.71 8.95 13.96
C ARG A 202 -0.17 7.58 13.57
N ALA A 203 -0.71 6.51 14.16
CA ALA A 203 -0.31 5.14 13.81
C ALA A 203 -0.66 4.79 12.36
N ARG A 204 -1.88 5.10 11.89
CA ARG A 204 -2.29 4.89 10.50
C ARG A 204 -1.46 5.72 9.52
N TYR A 205 -1.15 6.96 9.88
CA TYR A 205 -0.28 7.84 9.10
C TYR A 205 1.07 7.15 8.90
N TYR A 206 1.68 6.69 9.99
CA TYR A 206 2.98 6.02 9.94
C TYR A 206 2.94 4.78 9.04
N VAL A 207 1.98 3.87 9.21
CA VAL A 207 1.90 2.65 8.38
C VAL A 207 1.69 2.98 6.90
N LEU A 208 0.75 3.87 6.57
CA LEU A 208 0.45 4.24 5.19
C LEU A 208 1.60 4.97 4.51
N MET A 209 2.29 5.88 5.21
CA MET A 209 3.47 6.56 4.65
C MET A 209 4.63 5.59 4.42
N ASN A 210 4.79 4.56 5.25
CA ASN A 210 5.73 3.48 4.99
C ASN A 210 5.36 2.66 3.74
N MET A 211 4.07 2.37 3.54
CA MET A 211 3.62 1.73 2.29
C MET A 211 3.92 2.60 1.07
N MET A 212 3.81 3.93 1.20
CA MET A 212 4.09 4.89 0.14
C MET A 212 5.59 5.11 -0.11
N GLU A 213 6.51 4.42 0.57
CA GLU A 213 7.93 4.42 0.16
C GLU A 213 8.14 3.70 -1.17
N SER A 214 7.25 2.75 -1.51
CA SER A 214 7.29 1.99 -2.75
C SER A 214 6.58 2.71 -3.89
N GLU A 215 7.32 3.01 -4.97
CA GLU A 215 6.73 3.58 -6.19
C GLU A 215 5.68 2.63 -6.83
N GLU A 216 5.84 1.32 -6.65
CA GLU A 216 4.88 0.33 -7.13
C GLU A 216 3.52 0.51 -6.46
N HIS A 217 3.50 0.73 -5.13
CA HIS A 217 2.27 0.99 -4.39
C HIS A 217 1.65 2.34 -4.78
N GLN A 218 2.48 3.36 -5.01
CA GLN A 218 2.00 4.67 -5.46
C GLN A 218 1.32 4.59 -6.84
N ARG A 219 1.91 3.86 -7.80
CA ARG A 219 1.37 3.71 -9.16
C ARG A 219 0.12 2.86 -9.21
N ASN A 220 0.17 1.67 -8.61
CA ASN A 220 -0.90 0.69 -8.71
C ASN A 220 -2.04 0.97 -7.73
N GLY A 221 -1.78 1.75 -6.69
CA GLY A 221 -2.64 1.89 -5.54
C GLY A 221 -2.57 0.71 -4.59
N ILE A 222 -3.33 0.84 -3.51
CA ILE A 222 -3.48 -0.19 -2.49
C ILE A 222 -4.96 -0.51 -2.27
N ILE A 223 -5.22 -1.67 -1.67
CA ILE A 223 -6.55 -2.05 -1.19
C ILE A 223 -6.61 -1.80 0.31
N LEU A 224 -7.67 -1.14 0.76
CA LEU A 224 -7.98 -1.02 2.19
C LEU A 224 -9.05 -2.02 2.57
N ILE A 225 -8.82 -2.80 3.62
CA ILE A 225 -9.83 -3.69 4.20
C ILE A 225 -10.01 -3.35 5.66
N TYR A 226 -11.18 -2.83 6.00
CA TYR A 226 -11.66 -2.73 7.37
C TYR A 226 -12.42 -4.01 7.72
N PHE A 227 -11.84 -4.87 8.55
CA PHE A 227 -12.36 -6.21 8.80
C PHE A 227 -12.90 -6.35 10.24
N GLY A 228 -14.14 -5.91 10.44
CA GLY A 228 -14.89 -6.01 11.71
C GLY A 228 -15.85 -7.21 11.76
N ALA A 229 -15.64 -8.24 10.93
CA ALA A 229 -16.49 -9.43 10.86
C ALA A 229 -15.94 -10.63 11.66
N LEU A 230 -14.96 -10.41 12.54
CA LEU A 230 -14.39 -11.46 13.39
C LEU A 230 -15.38 -11.84 14.51
N ALA A 231 -15.69 -13.13 14.63
CA ALA A 231 -16.79 -13.63 15.46
C ALA A 231 -16.57 -13.47 16.98
N SER A 232 -15.31 -13.40 17.43
CA SER A 232 -14.96 -13.51 18.85
C SER A 232 -14.69 -12.18 19.57
N HIS A 233 -14.92 -11.04 18.91
CA HIS A 233 -14.55 -9.74 19.47
C HIS A 233 -15.70 -8.73 19.35
N ARG A 234 -16.01 -8.04 20.45
CA ARG A 234 -16.94 -6.90 20.41
C ARG A 234 -16.33 -5.81 19.53
N ASN A 235 -17.08 -5.39 18.52
CA ASN A 235 -16.69 -4.25 17.71
C ASN A 235 -16.82 -2.98 18.57
N GLN A 236 -15.69 -2.36 18.91
CA GLN A 236 -15.72 -1.00 19.44
C GLN A 236 -16.05 -0.06 18.29
N HIS A 237 -17.21 0.61 18.38
CA HIS A 237 -17.64 1.57 17.37
C HIS A 237 -16.68 2.77 17.35
N ALA A 238 -15.73 2.75 16.42
CA ALA A 238 -14.96 3.93 16.09
C ALA A 238 -15.80 4.77 15.12
N SER A 239 -16.11 6.01 15.52
CA SER A 239 -16.55 7.03 14.58
C SER A 239 -15.61 7.04 13.36
N ASN A 240 -16.16 7.29 12.15
CA ASN A 240 -15.39 7.41 10.90
C ASN A 240 -14.35 8.56 10.91
N SER A 241 -14.16 9.25 12.03
CA SER A 241 -13.16 10.30 12.27
C SER A 241 -11.70 9.84 12.16
N GLY A 242 -11.42 8.62 11.71
CA GLY A 242 -10.11 7.97 11.77
C GLY A 242 -9.43 7.64 10.43
N LEU A 243 -10.02 7.92 9.27
CA LEU A 243 -9.35 7.67 7.97
C LEU A 243 -8.71 8.93 7.40
N LEU A 244 -7.46 8.79 6.98
CA LEU A 244 -6.60 9.88 6.51
C LEU A 244 -6.73 10.05 4.98
N TRP A 245 -7.86 10.62 4.54
CA TRP A 245 -8.12 10.86 3.11
C TRP A 245 -7.15 11.85 2.47
N ASP A 246 -6.49 12.67 3.28
CA ASP A 246 -5.53 13.68 2.84
C ASP A 246 -4.11 13.12 2.61
N LEU A 247 -3.88 11.83 2.88
CA LEU A 247 -2.62 11.17 2.51
C LEU A 247 -2.49 10.98 0.99
N PRO A 248 -1.27 10.99 0.44
CA PRO A 248 -1.02 10.71 -0.97
C PRO A 248 -1.11 9.21 -1.29
N VAL A 249 -2.27 8.62 -1.02
CA VAL A 249 -2.58 7.21 -1.25
C VAL A 249 -3.70 7.10 -2.25
N PHE A 250 -3.45 6.39 -3.34
CA PHE A 250 -4.52 5.97 -4.24
C PHE A 250 -5.13 4.65 -3.74
N PHE A 251 -6.35 4.71 -3.21
CA PHE A 251 -7.11 3.53 -2.83
C PHE A 251 -7.82 2.97 -4.05
N ALA A 252 -7.35 1.85 -4.57
CA ALA A 252 -7.99 1.24 -5.73
C ALA A 252 -9.33 0.57 -5.35
N GLY A 253 -9.43 0.09 -4.11
CA GLY A 253 -10.66 -0.44 -3.51
C GLY A 253 -10.66 -0.31 -2.00
N LEU A 254 -11.85 -0.06 -1.43
CA LEU A 254 -12.09 0.06 0.01
C LEU A 254 -13.17 -0.94 0.40
N HIS A 255 -12.84 -1.91 1.24
CA HIS A 255 -13.76 -2.96 1.65
C HIS A 255 -14.00 -2.88 3.15
N CYS A 256 -15.27 -2.79 3.55
CA CYS A 256 -15.66 -2.77 4.95
C CYS A 256 -16.51 -4.00 5.25
N CYS A 257 -16.05 -4.87 6.14
CA CYS A 257 -16.69 -6.14 6.46
C CYS A 257 -17.21 -6.15 7.89
N PHE A 258 -18.49 -6.51 8.08
CA PHE A 258 -19.17 -6.49 9.38
C PHE A 258 -20.06 -7.72 9.56
N ASN A 259 -20.11 -8.21 10.79
CA ASN A 259 -21.04 -9.24 11.24
C ASN A 259 -22.19 -8.67 12.10
N GLU A 260 -22.05 -7.43 12.56
CA GLU A 260 -23.04 -6.76 13.42
C GLU A 260 -23.88 -5.75 12.62
N MET A 261 -25.20 -5.82 12.77
CA MET A 261 -26.16 -5.02 12.01
C MET A 261 -26.05 -3.52 12.33
N SER A 262 -25.96 -3.16 13.61
CA SER A 262 -25.81 -1.77 14.08
C SER A 262 -24.60 -1.09 13.42
N THR A 263 -23.44 -1.78 13.42
CA THR A 263 -22.21 -1.31 12.79
C THR A 263 -22.38 -1.19 11.28
N PHE A 264 -23.00 -2.18 10.63
CA PHE A 264 -23.28 -2.12 9.19
C PHE A 264 -24.12 -0.88 8.83
N LEU A 265 -25.21 -0.61 9.56
CA LEU A 265 -26.07 0.56 9.33
C LEU A 265 -25.31 1.88 9.56
N PHE A 266 -24.55 1.97 10.65
CA PHE A 266 -23.74 3.16 10.94
C PHE A 266 -22.75 3.47 9.81
N VAL A 267 -21.99 2.45 9.36
CA VAL A 267 -21.00 2.62 8.30
C VAL A 267 -21.68 2.94 6.97
N SER A 268 -22.84 2.32 6.69
CA SER A 268 -23.67 2.61 5.51
C SER A 268 -24.06 4.09 5.42
N VAL A 269 -24.48 4.69 6.53
CA VAL A 269 -24.76 6.13 6.59
C VAL A 269 -23.49 6.96 6.46
N ALA A 270 -22.39 6.51 7.08
CA ALA A 270 -21.15 7.25 7.05
C ALA A 270 -20.45 7.24 5.66
N VAL A 271 -20.81 6.30 4.78
CA VAL A 271 -20.45 6.32 3.34
C VAL A 271 -20.88 7.62 2.66
N LEU A 272 -22.04 8.16 3.04
CA LEU A 272 -22.59 9.39 2.46
C LEU A 272 -21.66 10.59 2.70
N ARG A 273 -20.85 10.53 3.76
CA ARG A 273 -19.89 11.58 4.14
C ARG A 273 -18.54 11.46 3.43
N LEU A 274 -18.30 10.39 2.67
CA LEU A 274 -17.05 10.26 1.94
C LEU A 274 -16.93 11.28 0.82
N PRO A 275 -15.70 11.72 0.47
CA PRO A 275 -15.42 12.43 -0.76
C PRO A 275 -15.98 11.68 -1.97
N PHE A 276 -16.55 12.41 -2.93
CA PHE A 276 -17.20 11.83 -4.11
C PHE A 276 -16.28 10.85 -4.86
N ALA A 277 -14.99 11.16 -4.99
CA ALA A 277 -14.01 10.31 -5.67
C ALA A 277 -13.80 8.93 -5.02
N LEU A 278 -14.13 8.78 -3.72
CA LEU A 278 -13.93 7.54 -2.98
C LEU A 278 -15.18 6.66 -2.90
N ARG A 279 -16.39 7.25 -2.96
CA ARG A 279 -17.66 6.50 -2.84
C ARG A 279 -17.77 5.36 -3.86
N PRO A 280 -17.48 5.57 -5.16
CA PRO A 280 -17.52 4.52 -6.18
C PRO A 280 -16.63 3.30 -5.86
N ARG A 281 -15.55 3.54 -5.11
CA ARG A 281 -14.49 2.57 -4.79
C ARG A 281 -14.72 1.82 -3.48
N MET A 282 -15.81 2.12 -2.77
CA MET A 282 -16.12 1.44 -1.52
C MET A 282 -17.14 0.31 -1.71
N ARG A 283 -16.93 -0.79 -0.99
CA ARG A 283 -17.85 -1.92 -0.89
C ARG A 283 -18.06 -2.29 0.57
N VAL A 284 -19.32 -2.31 0.99
CA VAL A 284 -19.71 -2.71 2.34
C VAL A 284 -20.25 -4.13 2.29
N HIS A 285 -19.67 -5.01 3.10
CA HIS A 285 -20.00 -6.43 3.16
C HIS A 285 -20.58 -6.75 4.54
N TYR A 286 -21.78 -7.31 4.55
CA TYR A 286 -22.45 -7.78 5.75
C TYR A 286 -22.61 -9.31 5.72
N GLY A 287 -22.33 -9.97 6.84
CA GLY A 287 -22.51 -11.42 7.02
C GLY A 287 -21.53 -12.02 8.01
N SER A 288 -21.48 -13.35 8.09
CA SER A 288 -20.47 -14.04 8.87
C SER A 288 -19.05 -13.72 8.38
N CYS A 289 -18.03 -14.06 9.18
CA CYS A 289 -16.63 -13.98 8.76
C CYS A 289 -16.41 -14.67 7.41
N THR A 290 -16.93 -15.89 7.26
CA THR A 290 -16.85 -16.69 6.03
C THR A 290 -17.56 -16.04 4.85
N ASP A 291 -18.75 -15.45 5.06
CA ASP A 291 -19.47 -14.75 3.97
C ASP A 291 -18.69 -13.53 3.47
N CYS A 292 -18.10 -12.77 4.40
CA CYS A 292 -17.29 -11.61 4.05
C CYS A 292 -16.06 -12.03 3.25
N LEU A 293 -15.34 -13.07 3.67
CA LEU A 293 -14.19 -13.60 2.94
C LEU A 293 -14.57 -14.08 1.53
N TYR A 294 -15.70 -14.79 1.38
CA TYR A 294 -16.19 -15.24 0.07
C TYR A 294 -16.51 -14.05 -0.85
N LYS A 295 -17.14 -13.00 -0.32
CA LYS A 295 -17.40 -11.75 -1.07
C LYS A 295 -16.10 -11.08 -1.49
N LEU A 296 -15.11 -10.97 -0.61
CA LEU A 296 -13.80 -10.40 -0.94
C LEU A 296 -13.06 -11.18 -2.03
N ALA A 297 -13.20 -12.52 -2.04
CA ALA A 297 -12.63 -13.35 -3.11
C ALA A 297 -13.18 -12.99 -4.50
N SER A 298 -14.44 -12.56 -4.62
CA SER A 298 -15.00 -12.06 -5.89
C SER A 298 -14.35 -10.76 -6.40
N PHE A 299 -13.65 -10.02 -5.52
CA PHE A 299 -12.81 -8.88 -5.85
C PHE A 299 -11.34 -9.26 -6.04
N GLY A 300 -10.98 -10.53 -5.86
CA GLY A 300 -9.62 -11.03 -6.06
C GLY A 300 -8.73 -10.86 -4.84
N ILE A 301 -9.34 -10.72 -3.67
CA ILE A 301 -8.62 -10.62 -2.41
C ILE A 301 -8.65 -12.02 -1.79
N PRO A 302 -7.51 -12.72 -1.72
CA PRO A 302 -7.46 -14.07 -1.18
C PRO A 302 -7.65 -14.06 0.35
N LYS A 303 -8.25 -15.11 0.91
CA LYS A 303 -8.49 -15.24 2.36
C LYS A 303 -7.20 -15.09 3.15
N GLU A 304 -6.13 -15.71 2.65
CA GLU A 304 -4.82 -15.79 3.27
C GLU A 304 -4.14 -14.42 3.34
N ALA A 305 -4.63 -13.43 2.58
CA ALA A 305 -4.17 -12.05 2.72
C ALA A 305 -4.69 -11.37 3.99
N ILE A 306 -5.77 -11.88 4.59
CA ILE A 306 -6.48 -11.24 5.69
C ILE A 306 -6.27 -12.05 6.97
N LEU A 307 -6.53 -13.36 6.91
CA LEU A 307 -6.52 -14.25 8.06
C LEU A 307 -5.66 -15.48 7.80
N ASN A 308 -5.18 -16.10 8.89
CA ASN A 308 -4.51 -17.39 8.86
C ASN A 308 -5.52 -18.56 8.75
N ASP A 309 -5.01 -19.79 8.74
CA ASP A 309 -5.82 -21.01 8.67
C ASP A 309 -6.79 -21.16 9.86
N SER A 310 -6.44 -20.59 11.02
CA SER A 310 -7.27 -20.52 12.23
C SER A 310 -8.35 -19.42 12.18
N ASN A 311 -8.48 -18.68 11.07
CA ASN A 311 -9.35 -17.51 10.92
C ASN A 311 -9.02 -16.35 11.87
N GLU A 312 -7.75 -16.22 12.25
CA GLU A 312 -7.25 -15.10 13.05
C GLU A 312 -6.36 -14.18 12.21
N PRO A 313 -6.25 -12.89 12.58
CA PRO A 313 -5.29 -11.98 11.94
C PRO A 313 -3.86 -12.51 12.02
N ASN A 314 -3.06 -12.25 10.98
CA ASN A 314 -1.65 -12.67 10.89
C ASN A 314 -0.73 -11.79 11.76
N LEU A 315 -0.91 -11.81 13.09
CA LEU A 315 -0.19 -10.94 14.01
C LEU A 315 1.33 -11.16 13.97
N MET A 316 1.78 -12.39 13.73
CA MET A 316 3.22 -12.70 13.66
C MET A 316 3.91 -11.97 12.51
N ASP A 317 3.30 -11.97 11.32
CA ASP A 317 3.82 -11.25 10.14
C ASP A 317 3.89 -9.75 10.42
N HIS A 318 2.85 -9.19 11.05
CA HIS A 318 2.82 -7.78 11.44
C HIS A 318 3.92 -7.42 12.44
N LEU A 319 4.11 -8.23 13.49
CA LEU A 319 5.16 -7.98 14.49
C LEU A 319 6.57 -8.12 13.88
N GLN A 320 6.77 -9.03 12.91
CA GLN A 320 8.02 -9.10 12.16
C GLN A 320 8.26 -7.82 11.35
N TRP A 321 7.24 -7.32 10.65
CA TRP A 321 7.33 -6.04 9.94
C TRP A 321 7.66 -4.89 10.91
N TYR A 322 6.99 -4.82 12.06
CA TYR A 322 7.21 -3.76 13.04
C TYR A 322 8.64 -3.78 13.63
N ARG A 323 9.16 -4.96 14.00
CA ARG A 323 10.56 -5.11 14.44
C ARG A 323 11.55 -4.71 13.35
N HIS A 324 11.30 -5.13 12.11
CA HIS A 324 12.14 -4.73 10.99
C HIS A 324 12.16 -3.20 10.82
N ARG A 325 11.03 -2.51 11.06
CA ARG A 325 11.00 -1.05 11.07
C ARG A 325 11.83 -0.42 12.19
N GLN A 326 11.81 -1.01 13.38
CA GLN A 326 12.66 -0.57 14.49
C GLN A 326 14.14 -0.65 14.09
N GLU A 327 14.57 -1.79 13.54
CA GLU A 327 15.96 -2.02 13.10
C GLU A 327 16.40 -1.04 12.01
N LEU A 328 15.58 -0.86 10.97
CA LEU A 328 15.88 0.06 9.86
C LEU A 328 16.06 1.50 10.35
N GLU A 329 15.20 1.95 11.25
CA GLU A 329 15.22 3.33 11.72
C GLU A 329 16.34 3.58 12.75
N LEU A 330 16.66 2.59 13.60
CA LEU A 330 17.83 2.63 14.48
C LEU A 330 19.14 2.78 13.68
N THR A 331 19.29 2.00 12.61
CA THR A 331 20.51 2.01 11.78
C THR A 331 20.65 3.34 11.02
N SER A 332 19.54 3.99 10.66
CA SER A 332 19.57 5.29 9.99
C SER A 332 19.97 6.47 10.89
N VAL A 333 19.89 6.31 12.22
CA VAL A 333 20.29 7.35 13.18
C VAL A 333 21.80 7.27 13.48
N SER A 334 22.44 6.11 13.34
CA SER A 334 23.89 5.98 13.54
C SER A 334 24.75 6.54 12.41
N ASP A 335 24.19 6.72 11.20
CA ASP A 335 24.91 7.26 10.04
C ASP A 335 24.84 8.80 9.92
N SER A 336 24.16 9.50 10.85
CA SER A 336 23.95 10.96 10.73
C SER A 336 25.08 11.84 11.30
N ASP A 337 26.18 11.27 11.78
CA ASP A 337 27.33 12.02 12.32
C ASP A 337 28.55 12.06 11.39
N THR A 338 28.43 11.70 10.10
CA THR A 338 29.54 11.88 9.16
C THR A 338 29.08 12.34 7.77
N ASP A 339 29.40 13.60 7.51
CA ASP A 339 29.52 14.30 6.23
C ASP A 339 28.51 14.07 5.09
N MET A 340 27.88 15.19 4.78
CA MET A 340 27.14 15.51 3.59
C MET A 340 28.07 15.58 2.36
N GLN A 341 28.50 14.43 1.83
CA GLN A 341 29.07 14.33 0.46
C GLN A 341 29.17 12.87 -0.01
N SER A 342 28.11 12.37 -0.65
CA SER A 342 28.11 11.47 -1.82
C SER A 342 26.81 10.65 -1.87
N LEU A 343 25.80 11.20 -2.54
CA LEU A 343 24.64 10.42 -2.97
C LEU A 343 25.06 9.51 -4.14
N ALA A 344 25.59 8.34 -3.79
CA ALA A 344 25.63 7.16 -4.65
C ALA A 344 25.20 5.94 -3.82
N SER A 345 23.89 5.67 -3.87
CA SER A 345 23.31 4.32 -3.85
C SER A 345 23.93 3.28 -2.92
N THR A 346 23.46 3.20 -1.67
CA THR A 346 23.41 1.93 -0.92
C THR A 346 22.17 1.91 -0.02
N GLY A 347 20.99 1.82 -0.64
CA GLY A 347 19.80 1.37 0.06
C GLY A 347 19.84 -0.15 0.17
N THR A 348 19.78 -0.71 1.38
CA THR A 348 19.69 -2.15 1.61
C THR A 348 18.56 -2.76 0.77
N ILE A 349 18.91 -3.63 -0.18
CA ILE A 349 17.91 -4.24 -1.07
C ILE A 349 17.17 -5.34 -0.30
N ILE A 350 15.84 -5.29 -0.31
CA ILE A 350 14.99 -6.38 0.22
C ILE A 350 14.56 -7.26 -0.96
N PRO A 351 14.82 -8.58 -0.93
CA PRO A 351 14.36 -9.53 -1.95
C PRO A 351 12.84 -9.54 -2.10
N ARG A 352 12.37 -9.41 -3.34
CA ARG A 352 10.96 -9.57 -3.73
C ARG A 352 10.71 -10.98 -4.27
N PRO A 353 9.44 -11.43 -4.35
CA PRO A 353 9.11 -12.77 -4.87
C PRO A 353 9.69 -13.05 -6.25
N LEU A 354 9.69 -12.07 -7.17
CA LEU A 354 10.22 -12.22 -8.53
C LEU A 354 11.73 -12.03 -8.65
N ASP A 355 12.43 -11.65 -7.56
CA ASP A 355 13.89 -11.51 -7.59
C ASP A 355 14.56 -12.90 -7.62
N VAL A 356 15.63 -13.05 -8.38
CA VAL A 356 16.40 -14.29 -8.52
C VAL A 356 17.56 -14.27 -7.54
N LEU A 357 17.45 -15.07 -6.48
CA LEU A 357 18.37 -15.04 -5.35
C LEU A 357 19.53 -16.03 -5.53
N PHE A 358 20.74 -15.62 -5.14
CA PHE A 358 21.94 -16.45 -5.06
C PHE A 358 22.09 -17.05 -3.67
N GLY A 359 22.68 -18.25 -3.59
CA GLY A 359 23.00 -18.92 -2.31
C GLY A 359 22.07 -20.09 -1.93
N PRO A 360 22.31 -20.69 -0.75
CA PRO A 360 21.52 -21.80 -0.21
C PRO A 360 20.08 -21.35 0.09
N GLY A 361 19.09 -22.22 -0.14
CA GLY A 361 17.67 -21.91 0.12
C GLY A 361 16.95 -21.13 -0.99
N SER A 362 17.67 -20.49 -1.92
CA SER A 362 17.10 -19.70 -3.02
C SER A 362 16.20 -20.49 -3.98
N ARG A 363 16.31 -21.83 -3.98
CA ARG A 363 15.60 -22.72 -4.91
C ARG A 363 14.08 -22.67 -4.78
N LYS A 364 13.57 -22.24 -3.63
CA LYS A 364 12.14 -22.15 -3.33
C LYS A 364 11.54 -20.78 -3.65
N ASN A 365 12.36 -19.78 -3.99
CA ASN A 365 11.86 -18.45 -4.31
C ASN A 365 11.21 -18.41 -5.70
N ASP A 366 10.11 -17.67 -5.86
CA ASP A 366 9.32 -17.65 -7.09
C ASP A 366 10.15 -17.18 -8.31
N GLY A 367 11.04 -16.20 -8.13
CA GLY A 367 11.97 -15.74 -9.17
C GLY A 367 12.93 -16.84 -9.63
N ASN A 368 13.44 -17.66 -8.71
CA ASN A 368 14.31 -18.80 -9.05
C ASN A 368 13.52 -19.93 -9.74
N ILE A 369 12.26 -20.14 -9.37
CA ILE A 369 11.35 -21.09 -10.02
C ILE A 369 11.05 -20.62 -11.46
N LEU A 370 10.70 -19.34 -11.63
CA LEU A 370 10.47 -18.72 -12.94
C LEU A 370 11.71 -18.83 -13.83
N MET A 371 12.89 -18.47 -13.32
CA MET A 371 14.15 -18.62 -14.05
C MET A 371 14.37 -20.06 -14.50
N LYS A 372 14.12 -21.04 -13.63
CA LYS A 372 14.28 -22.45 -13.97
C LYS A 372 13.30 -22.89 -15.06
N ASN A 373 12.06 -22.43 -15.02
CA ASN A 373 11.06 -22.75 -16.04
C ASN A 373 11.44 -22.16 -17.40
N LEU A 374 11.95 -20.93 -17.44
CA LEU A 374 12.47 -20.31 -18.66
C LEU A 374 13.68 -21.08 -19.23
N VAL A 375 14.60 -21.49 -18.36
CA VAL A 375 15.75 -22.33 -18.75
C VAL A 375 15.30 -23.67 -19.32
N LEU A 376 14.27 -24.31 -18.75
CA LEU A 376 13.71 -25.56 -19.25
C LEU A 376 13.05 -25.38 -20.62
N ALA A 377 12.28 -24.31 -20.80
CA ALA A 377 11.62 -24.00 -22.07
C ALA A 377 12.61 -23.77 -23.23
N MET A 378 13.80 -23.26 -22.94
CA MET A 378 14.85 -22.95 -23.93
C MET A 378 15.98 -24.00 -23.96
N LEU A 379 15.81 -25.15 -23.29
CA LEU A 379 16.88 -26.13 -23.07
C LEU A 379 17.36 -26.77 -24.37
N ASP A 380 16.43 -27.20 -25.23
CA ASP A 380 16.75 -27.92 -26.48
C ASP A 380 17.45 -27.00 -27.47
N GLU A 381 16.91 -25.79 -27.69
CA GLU A 381 17.55 -24.77 -28.54
C GLU A 381 18.96 -24.41 -28.02
N HIS A 382 19.11 -24.28 -26.69
CA HIS A 382 20.42 -24.02 -26.08
C HIS A 382 21.40 -25.21 -26.21
N ASN A 383 20.92 -26.45 -26.32
CA ASN A 383 21.76 -27.63 -26.53
C ASN A 383 22.35 -27.63 -27.94
N GLU A 384 21.51 -27.40 -28.95
CA GLU A 384 21.84 -27.44 -30.38
C GLU A 384 22.61 -26.19 -30.87
N SER A 385 22.48 -25.09 -30.15
CA SER A 385 23.09 -23.80 -30.50
C SER A 385 24.63 -23.76 -30.41
N LYS A 386 25.25 -22.83 -31.15
CA LYS A 386 26.68 -22.46 -31.01
C LYS A 386 26.88 -21.38 -29.92
N LYS A 387 28.14 -21.13 -29.52
CA LYS A 387 28.50 -20.24 -28.39
C LYS A 387 27.79 -18.87 -28.39
N GLY A 388 27.73 -18.19 -29.54
CA GLY A 388 27.06 -16.88 -29.66
C GLY A 388 25.55 -16.95 -29.40
N ARG A 389 24.87 -17.96 -29.96
CA ARG A 389 23.42 -18.14 -29.77
C ARG A 389 23.07 -18.55 -28.34
N LYS A 390 23.94 -19.29 -27.64
CA LYS A 390 23.76 -19.60 -26.21
C LYS A 390 23.81 -18.36 -25.31
N MET A 391 24.62 -17.37 -25.68
CA MET A 391 24.66 -16.09 -24.99
C MET A 391 23.34 -15.33 -25.20
N GLN A 392 22.85 -15.26 -26.44
CA GLN A 392 21.57 -14.60 -26.74
C GLN A 392 20.39 -15.23 -25.97
N LEU A 393 20.34 -16.56 -25.85
CA LEU A 393 19.32 -17.24 -25.05
C LEU A 393 19.43 -16.91 -23.56
N THR A 394 20.66 -16.76 -23.06
CA THR A 394 20.90 -16.34 -21.67
C THR A 394 20.42 -14.91 -21.44
N GLU A 395 20.73 -13.99 -22.36
CA GLU A 395 20.27 -12.60 -22.32
C GLU A 395 18.74 -12.51 -22.40
N THR A 396 18.12 -13.28 -23.28
CA THR A 396 16.65 -13.35 -23.40
C THR A 396 15.99 -13.74 -22.07
N ILE A 397 16.56 -14.69 -21.34
CA ILE A 397 16.03 -15.10 -20.02
C ILE A 397 16.19 -13.99 -18.98
N ILE A 398 17.32 -13.27 -18.98
CA ILE A 398 17.52 -12.12 -18.08
C ILE A 398 16.48 -11.04 -18.39
N ASP A 399 16.34 -10.68 -19.67
CA ASP A 399 15.40 -9.66 -20.12
C ASP A 399 13.96 -10.00 -19.73
N GLU A 400 13.52 -11.25 -19.89
CA GLU A 400 12.17 -11.67 -19.50
C GLU A 400 11.93 -11.58 -17.99
N ILE A 401 12.94 -11.87 -17.17
CA ILE A 401 12.86 -11.73 -15.71
C ILE A 401 12.83 -10.26 -15.32
N THR A 402 13.69 -9.44 -15.92
CA THR A 402 13.78 -8.00 -15.65
C THR A 402 12.53 -7.24 -16.13
N LYS A 403 11.96 -7.58 -17.30
CA LYS A 403 10.68 -7.04 -17.78
C LYS A 403 9.53 -7.31 -16.83
N LYS A 404 9.54 -8.47 -16.15
CA LYS A 404 8.57 -8.82 -15.10
C LYS A 404 8.87 -8.16 -13.76
N GLY A 405 9.89 -7.31 -13.70
CA GLY A 405 10.30 -6.57 -12.53
C GLY A 405 11.21 -7.36 -11.57
N GLY A 406 11.74 -8.52 -11.96
CA GLY A 406 12.68 -9.31 -11.15
C GLY A 406 14.12 -8.81 -11.29
N ARG A 407 14.88 -8.82 -10.19
CA ARG A 407 16.32 -8.51 -10.14
C ARG A 407 17.13 -9.73 -9.78
N PHE A 408 18.41 -9.76 -10.09
CA PHE A 408 19.31 -10.83 -9.66
C PHE A 408 20.07 -10.38 -8.41
N LEU A 409 19.87 -11.04 -7.28
CA LEU A 409 20.39 -10.56 -5.99
C LEU A 409 21.29 -11.59 -5.33
N LYS A 410 22.41 -11.14 -4.75
CA LYS A 410 23.31 -11.97 -3.95
C LYS A 410 23.46 -11.36 -2.57
N GLN A 411 23.36 -12.20 -1.55
CA GLN A 411 23.59 -11.77 -0.19
C GLN A 411 25.10 -11.63 0.03
N ASN A 412 25.50 -10.48 0.58
CA ASN A 412 26.85 -10.22 1.04
C ASN A 412 27.10 -11.02 2.32
N ASP A 413 28.19 -11.79 2.35
CA ASP A 413 28.47 -12.71 3.45
C ASP A 413 28.83 -11.97 4.75
N ASP A 414 29.40 -10.77 4.65
CA ASP A 414 29.86 -9.97 5.79
C ASP A 414 28.72 -9.10 6.35
N THR A 415 28.00 -8.39 5.48
CA THR A 415 26.96 -7.43 5.89
C THR A 415 25.56 -8.06 5.99
N LYS A 416 25.37 -9.28 5.48
CA LYS A 416 24.07 -9.95 5.32
C LYS A 416 23.04 -9.19 4.48
N HIS A 417 23.44 -8.09 3.83
CA HIS A 417 22.59 -7.33 2.92
C HIS A 417 22.50 -7.99 1.54
N TRP A 418 21.44 -7.71 0.80
CA TRP A 418 21.35 -8.13 -0.59
C TRP A 418 21.86 -7.02 -1.51
N ASP A 419 22.70 -7.42 -2.44
CA ASP A 419 23.22 -6.56 -3.49
C ASP A 419 22.73 -7.07 -4.84
N GLU A 420 22.41 -6.14 -5.74
CA GLU A 420 22.10 -6.48 -7.12
C GLU A 420 23.39 -6.91 -7.81
N VAL A 421 23.39 -8.10 -8.38
CA VAL A 421 24.57 -8.66 -9.01
C VAL A 421 24.80 -8.03 -10.36
N THR A 422 26.05 -8.06 -10.81
CA THR A 422 26.39 -7.60 -12.15
C THR A 422 25.69 -8.45 -13.22
N HIS A 423 25.43 -7.87 -14.39
CA HIS A 423 24.88 -8.60 -15.55
C HIS A 423 25.67 -9.89 -15.84
N LEU A 424 27.00 -9.84 -15.73
CA LEU A 424 27.87 -11.01 -15.94
C LEU A 424 27.60 -12.14 -14.93
N GLU A 425 27.32 -11.81 -13.67
CA GLU A 425 26.98 -12.79 -12.63
C GLU A 425 25.59 -13.40 -12.86
N ALA A 426 24.62 -12.60 -13.31
CA ALA A 426 23.30 -13.10 -13.73
C ALA A 426 23.45 -14.10 -14.90
N CYS A 427 24.23 -13.78 -15.93
CA CYS A 427 24.53 -14.69 -17.03
C CYS A 427 25.17 -16.00 -16.54
N ARG A 428 26.15 -15.91 -15.63
CA ARG A 428 26.82 -17.09 -15.06
C ARG A 428 25.84 -17.99 -14.32
N LYS A 429 24.89 -17.41 -13.57
CA LYS A 429 23.87 -18.17 -12.84
C LYS A 429 22.97 -18.97 -13.78
N ILE A 430 22.50 -18.36 -14.87
CA ILE A 430 21.66 -19.01 -15.87
C ILE A 430 22.45 -20.09 -16.60
N ALA A 431 23.67 -19.81 -17.04
CA ALA A 431 24.55 -20.78 -17.69
C ALA A 431 24.87 -21.98 -16.79
N HIS A 432 25.02 -21.76 -15.47
CA HIS A 432 25.19 -22.82 -14.49
C HIS A 432 23.90 -23.65 -14.32
N THR A 433 22.73 -23.00 -14.39
CA THR A 433 21.43 -23.67 -14.33
C THR A 433 21.22 -24.60 -15.52
N PHE A 434 21.52 -24.15 -16.75
CA PHE A 434 21.56 -25.01 -17.95
C PHE A 434 22.47 -26.24 -17.74
N ARG A 435 23.68 -26.03 -17.18
CA ARG A 435 24.63 -27.13 -16.92
C ARG A 435 24.14 -28.11 -15.85
N ASN A 436 23.49 -27.62 -14.81
CA ASN A 436 22.97 -28.47 -13.72
C ASN A 436 21.80 -29.32 -14.17
N ILE A 437 20.92 -28.79 -15.01
CA ILE A 437 19.79 -29.54 -15.58
C ILE A 437 20.30 -30.68 -16.49
N ARG A 438 21.42 -30.48 -17.18
CA ARG A 438 22.08 -31.51 -18.00
C ARG A 438 22.72 -32.65 -17.20
N ARG A 439 22.99 -32.49 -15.89
CA ARG A 439 23.63 -33.54 -15.11
C ARG A 439 22.60 -34.65 -14.84
N PRO A 440 22.82 -35.90 -15.26
CA PRO A 440 21.96 -37.01 -14.87
C PRO A 440 21.95 -37.14 -13.34
N SER A 441 20.78 -37.42 -12.76
CA SER A 441 20.57 -37.47 -11.31
C SER A 441 21.44 -38.57 -10.66
N ARG A 442 22.61 -38.20 -10.14
CA ARG A 442 23.42 -39.05 -9.26
C ARG A 442 22.78 -39.08 -7.85
N ALA A 443 21.62 -39.73 -7.69
CA ALA A 443 21.13 -40.24 -6.40
C ALA A 443 19.78 -40.99 -6.52
N ARG A 444 19.84 -42.26 -6.92
CA ARG A 444 18.97 -43.33 -6.39
C ARG A 444 19.73 -44.66 -6.41
N LYS A 445 20.91 -44.65 -5.78
CA LYS A 445 21.71 -45.83 -5.40
C LYS A 445 22.36 -45.57 -4.05
N LYS A 446 21.55 -45.67 -3.00
CA LYS A 446 21.91 -46.25 -1.71
C LYS A 446 20.66 -47.01 -1.27
N ALA A 447 20.61 -48.26 -1.70
CA ALA A 447 19.85 -49.30 -1.01
C ALA A 447 20.63 -49.68 0.25
#